data_AF-A0A351X9L9-F1
#
_entry.id   AF-A0A351X9L9-F1
#
_cell.length_a   1.000
_cell.length_b   1.000
_cell.length_c   1.000
_cell.angle_alpha   90.00
_cell.angle_beta   90.00
_cell.angle_gamma   90.00
#
_symmetry.space_group_name_H-M   'P 1'
#
loop_
_entity.id
_entity.type
_entity.pdbx_description
1 polymer ?
#
loop_
_entity_poly.entity_id
_entity_poly.type
_entity_poly.pdbx_seq_one_letter_code
_entity_poly.pdbx_strand_id
1 'polypeptide(L)'
;MKNFNDVINSVDEAINNAKKNPNIEEMLNKTKAYAKKSAEAIEISRKKIELLDAKTKLSKAFEKYGRLQFDIFNGEEVDDIKLNSCTDEIIMLKSQAEFLEQDI
;
A
#
# COMPACT_ATOMS: atom_id res chain seq x y z
N MET A 1 15.45 2.97 -49.90
CA MET A 1 15.28 2.72 -48.45
C MET A 1 14.07 3.51 -48.02
N LYS A 2 13.14 2.94 -47.23
CA LYS A 2 12.01 3.74 -46.71
C LYS A 2 12.55 4.77 -45.73
N ASN A 3 12.17 6.03 -45.87
CA ASN A 3 12.66 7.09 -45.00
C ASN A 3 11.99 6.98 -43.62
N PHE A 4 12.66 7.43 -42.56
CA PHE A 4 12.19 7.28 -41.18
C PHE A 4 10.80 7.91 -40.96
N ASN A 5 10.51 9.04 -41.63
CA ASN A 5 9.19 9.65 -41.63
C ASN A 5 8.11 8.78 -42.30
N ASP A 6 8.44 8.03 -43.35
CA ASP A 6 7.48 7.12 -44.00
C ASP A 6 7.13 5.94 -43.09
N VAL A 7 8.08 5.51 -42.24
CA VAL A 7 7.86 4.46 -41.24
C VAL A 7 6.97 4.99 -40.12
N ILE A 8 7.25 6.17 -39.56
CA ILE A 8 6.42 6.79 -38.52
C ILE A 8 5.00 7.04 -39.02
N ASN A 9 4.85 7.63 -40.21
CA ASN A 9 3.53 7.88 -40.80
C ASN A 9 2.75 6.58 -41.04
N SER A 10 3.41 5.50 -41.46
CA SER A 10 2.75 4.20 -41.65
C SER A 10 2.29 3.56 -40.33
N VAL A 11 3.03 3.78 -39.24
CA VAL A 11 2.67 3.31 -37.91
C VAL A 11 1.50 4.13 -37.36
N ASP A 12 1.52 5.46 -37.53
CA ASP A 12 0.42 6.34 -37.14
C ASP A 12 -0.86 6.04 -37.94
N GLU A 13 -0.77 5.76 -39.24
CA GLU A 13 -1.90 5.31 -40.05
C GLU A 13 -2.43 3.95 -39.61
N ALA A 14 -1.56 2.99 -39.29
CA ALA A 14 -1.97 1.69 -38.76
C ALA A 14 -2.68 1.81 -37.40
N ILE A 15 -2.17 2.65 -36.50
CA ILE A 15 -2.79 2.94 -35.20
C ILE A 15 -4.13 3.67 -35.39
N ASN A 16 -4.22 4.64 -36.30
CA ASN A 16 -5.45 5.37 -36.57
C ASN A 16 -6.51 4.50 -37.26
N ASN A 17 -6.13 3.58 -38.15
CA ASN A 17 -7.05 2.61 -38.74
C ASN A 17 -7.50 1.55 -37.74
N ALA A 18 -6.62 1.14 -36.81
CA ALA A 18 -6.98 0.28 -35.70
C ALA A 18 -7.98 0.97 -34.76
N LYS A 19 -7.79 2.27 -34.44
CA LYS A 19 -8.75 3.07 -33.65
C LYS A 19 -10.12 3.22 -34.33
N LYS A 20 -10.21 3.18 -35.66
CA LYS A 20 -11.48 3.25 -36.42
C LYS A 20 -12.25 1.92 -36.45
N ASN A 21 -11.67 0.83 -35.98
CA ASN A 21 -12.37 -0.45 -35.86
C ASN A 21 -13.05 -0.50 -34.47
N PRO A 22 -14.40 -0.51 -34.41
CA PRO A 22 -15.13 -0.45 -33.14
C PRO A 22 -14.76 -1.59 -32.18
N ASN A 23 -14.37 -2.76 -32.69
CA ASN A 23 -13.91 -3.88 -31.88
C ASN A 23 -12.53 -3.62 -31.22
N ILE A 24 -11.63 -2.89 -31.89
CA ILE A 24 -10.31 -2.56 -31.36
C ILE A 24 -10.42 -1.40 -30.35
N GLU A 25 -11.25 -0.40 -30.64
CA GLU A 25 -11.53 0.68 -29.68
C GLU A 25 -12.16 0.12 -28.39
N GLU A 26 -13.12 -0.80 -28.51
CA GLU A 26 -13.71 -1.50 -27.38
C GLU A 26 -12.66 -2.31 -26.59
N MET A 27 -11.77 -3.03 -27.28
CA MET A 27 -10.67 -3.76 -26.65
C MET A 27 -9.71 -2.83 -25.90
N LEU A 28 -9.32 -1.70 -26.49
CA LEU A 28 -8.44 -0.72 -25.85
C LEU A 28 -9.09 -0.13 -24.59
N ASN A 29 -10.39 0.20 -24.66
CA ASN A 29 -11.15 0.70 -23.53
C ASN A 29 -11.25 -0.33 -22.40
N LYS A 30 -11.52 -1.60 -22.74
CA LYS A 30 -11.51 -2.71 -21.78
C LYS A 30 -10.13 -2.86 -21.13
N THR A 31 -9.06 -2.89 -21.91
CA THR A 31 -7.69 -2.99 -21.39
C THR A 31 -7.35 -1.84 -20.45
N LYS A 32 -7.72 -0.59 -20.80
CA LYS A 32 -7.51 0.57 -19.93
C LYS A 32 -8.30 0.45 -18.61
N ALA A 33 -9.54 -0.04 -18.67
CA ALA A 33 -10.34 -0.28 -17.47
C ALA A 33 -9.74 -1.38 -16.58
N TYR A 34 -9.23 -2.46 -17.17
CA TYR A 34 -8.52 -3.52 -16.44
C TYR A 34 -7.24 -3.00 -15.79
N ALA A 35 -6.44 -2.21 -16.52
CA ALA A 35 -5.22 -1.61 -15.98
C ALA A 35 -5.52 -0.71 -14.78
N LYS A 36 -6.57 0.12 -14.86
CA LYS A 36 -7.02 0.97 -13.74
C LYS A 36 -7.44 0.14 -12.53
N LYS A 37 -8.29 -0.88 -12.73
CA LYS A 37 -8.70 -1.80 -11.64
C LYS A 37 -7.52 -2.53 -11.01
N SER A 38 -6.56 -2.96 -11.83
CA SER A 38 -5.36 -3.63 -11.35
C SER A 38 -4.49 -2.69 -10.50
N ALA A 39 -4.33 -1.44 -10.92
CA ALA A 39 -3.58 -0.45 -10.15
C ALA A 39 -4.24 -0.16 -8.79
N GLU A 40 -5.57 0.02 -8.78
CA GLU A 40 -6.36 0.19 -7.55
C GLU A 40 -6.21 -1.02 -6.60
N ALA A 41 -6.29 -2.25 -7.14
CA ALA A 41 -6.11 -3.46 -6.34
C ALA A 41 -4.70 -3.61 -5.75
N ILE A 42 -3.67 -3.23 -6.50
CA ILE A 42 -2.27 -3.21 -6.02
C ILE A 42 -2.13 -2.20 -4.88
N GLU A 43 -2.71 -1.01 -5.03
CA GLU A 43 -2.65 0.04 -4.00
C GLU A 43 -3.33 -0.41 -2.70
N ILE A 44 -4.53 -0.99 -2.79
CA ILE A 44 -5.23 -1.57 -1.63
C ILE A 44 -4.39 -2.69 -1.00
N SER A 45 -3.77 -3.55 -1.80
CA SER A 45 -2.93 -4.63 -1.29
C SER A 45 -1.70 -4.09 -0.54
N ARG A 46 -1.08 -3.01 -1.05
CA ARG A 46 0.02 -2.32 -0.37
C ARG A 46 -0.42 -1.77 0.98
N LYS A 47 -1.55 -1.06 1.04
CA LYS A 47 -2.11 -0.54 2.30
C LYS A 47 -2.41 -1.64 3.31
N LYS A 48 -2.95 -2.79 2.86
CA LYS A 48 -3.20 -3.95 3.72
C LYS A 48 -1.92 -4.55 4.31
N ILE A 49 -0.85 -4.62 3.52
CA ILE A 49 0.46 -5.10 4.01
C ILE A 49 1.00 -4.13 5.06
N GLU A 50 0.91 -2.82 4.81
CA GLU A 50 1.34 -1.80 5.78
C GLU A 50 0.53 -1.87 7.08
N LEU A 51 -0.78 -2.07 6.99
CA LEU A 51 -1.65 -2.27 8.15
C LEU A 51 -1.25 -3.51 8.96
N LEU A 52 -0.95 -4.63 8.28
CA LEU A 52 -0.51 -5.86 8.93
C LEU A 52 0.83 -5.67 9.66
N ASP A 53 1.77 -4.93 9.07
CA ASP A 53 3.04 -4.60 9.72
C ASP A 53 2.82 -3.71 10.96
N ALA A 54 2.00 -2.66 10.85
CA ALA A 54 1.65 -1.77 11.96
C ALA A 54 1.00 -2.55 13.12
N LYS A 55 0.04 -3.44 12.83
CA LYS A 55 -0.61 -4.31 13.82
C LYS A 55 0.37 -5.29 14.47
N THR A 56 1.29 -5.85 13.69
CA THR A 56 2.30 -6.77 14.20
C THR A 56 3.25 -6.06 15.17
N LYS A 57 3.70 -4.85 14.82
CA LYS A 57 4.51 -4.01 15.70
C LYS A 57 3.73 -3.61 16.95
N LEU A 58 2.46 -3.23 16.82
CA LEU A 58 1.59 -2.87 17.94
C LEU A 58 1.43 -4.04 18.93
N SER A 59 1.23 -5.26 18.43
CA SER A 59 1.17 -6.46 19.27
C SER A 59 2.44 -6.65 20.09
N LYS A 60 3.62 -6.52 19.46
CA LYS A 60 4.92 -6.64 20.14
C LYS A 60 5.13 -5.54 21.18
N ALA A 61 4.70 -4.31 20.89
CA ALA A 61 4.76 -3.20 21.83
C ALA A 61 3.88 -3.47 23.07
N PHE A 62 2.66 -3.98 22.88
CA PHE A 62 1.80 -4.39 24.00
C PHE A 62 2.40 -5.55 24.82
N GLU A 63 2.99 -6.55 24.18
CA GLU A 63 3.68 -7.63 24.90
C GLU A 63 4.85 -7.11 25.74
N LYS A 64 5.64 -6.18 25.19
CA LYS A 64 6.74 -5.53 25.91
C LYS A 64 6.23 -4.72 27.09
N TYR A 65 5.19 -3.91 26.89
CA TYR A 65 4.55 -3.15 27.96
C TYR A 65 4.02 -4.08 29.06
N GLY A 66 3.33 -5.17 28.69
CA GLY A 66 2.81 -6.16 29.62
C GLY A 66 3.90 -6.82 30.47
N ARG A 67 5.06 -7.13 29.88
CA ARG A 67 6.23 -7.62 30.63
C ARG A 67 6.72 -6.59 31.65
N LEU A 68 6.94 -5.34 31.23
CA LEU A 68 7.37 -4.27 32.14
C LEU A 68 6.38 -4.06 33.30
N GLN A 69 5.08 -4.10 33.02
CA GLN A 69 4.04 -4.00 34.05
C GLN A 69 4.05 -5.20 35.01
N PHE A 70 4.34 -6.40 34.51
CA PHE A 70 4.45 -7.59 35.33
C PHE A 70 5.70 -7.55 36.23
N ASP A 71 6.83 -7.04 35.72
CA ASP A 71 8.04 -6.85 36.50
C ASP A 71 7.80 -5.86 37.66
N ILE A 72 7.11 -4.74 37.39
CA ILE A 72 6.67 -3.79 38.44
C ILE A 72 5.78 -4.49 39.47
N PHE A 73 4.83 -5.31 39.02
CA PHE A 73 3.94 -6.06 39.92
C PHE A 73 4.73 -7.02 40.84
N ASN A 74 5.82 -7.62 40.34
CA ASN A 74 6.71 -8.47 41.13
C ASN A 74 7.65 -7.68 42.07
N GLY A 75 7.59 -6.34 42.05
CA GLY A 75 8.44 -5.47 42.86
C GLY A 75 9.82 -5.23 42.25
N GLU A 76 10.02 -5.54 40.97
CA GLU A 76 11.25 -5.20 40.26
C GLU A 76 11.27 -3.70 39.92
N GLU A 77 12.47 -3.11 39.95
CA GLU A 77 12.67 -1.73 39.54
C GLU A 77 12.69 -1.65 38.00
N VAL A 78 11.69 -0.98 37.43
CA VAL A 78 11.59 -0.72 36.00
C VAL A 78 11.86 0.75 35.73
N ASP A 79 12.72 1.02 34.75
CA ASP A 79 13.03 2.36 34.29
C ASP A 79 11.80 3.05 33.65
N ASP A 80 11.35 4.14 34.28
CA ASP A 80 10.23 4.96 33.82
C ASP A 80 10.40 5.45 32.37
N ILE A 81 11.63 5.72 31.93
CA ILE A 81 11.90 6.15 30.54
C ILE A 81 11.53 5.03 29.57
N LYS A 82 11.84 3.78 29.91
CA LYS A 82 11.48 2.62 29.07
C LYS A 82 9.98 2.41 29.03
N LEU A 83 9.30 2.58 30.16
CA LEU A 83 7.86 2.42 30.25
C LEU A 83 7.13 3.49 29.43
N ASN A 84 7.55 4.75 29.56
CA ASN A 84 7.01 5.87 28.80
C ASN A 84 7.26 5.69 27.29
N SER A 85 8.49 5.34 26.90
CA SER A 85 8.83 5.09 25.49
C SER A 85 7.98 3.97 24.88
N CYS A 86 7.72 2.90 25.65
CA CYS A 86 6.86 1.81 25.20
C CYS A 86 5.40 2.26 25.04
N THR A 87 4.93 3.17 25.91
CA THR A 87 3.58 3.73 25.86
C THR A 87 3.42 4.65 24.64
N ASP A 88 4.41 5.51 24.38
CA ASP A 88 4.42 6.40 23.21
C ASP A 88 4.42 5.60 21.90
N GLU A 89 5.20 4.51 21.84
CA GLU A 89 5.23 3.59 20.70
C GLU A 89 3.84 2.95 20.45
N ILE A 90 3.16 2.50 21.52
CA ILE A 90 1.80 1.95 21.43
C ILE A 90 0.82 3.00 20.90
N ILE A 91 0.86 4.23 21.41
CA ILE A 91 -0.04 5.32 20.97
C ILE A 91 0.18 5.59 19.48
N MET A 92 1.43 5.76 19.05
CA MET A 92 1.77 6.03 17.66
C MET A 92 1.30 4.89 16.74
N LEU A 93 1.61 3.64 17.07
CA LEU A 93 1.25 2.48 16.24
C LEU A 93 -0.27 2.26 16.20
N LYS A 94 -0.98 2.55 17.29
CA LYS A 94 -2.44 2.50 17.32
C LYS A 94 -3.04 3.55 16.38
N SER A 95 -2.58 4.79 16.46
CA SER A 95 -3.03 5.85 15.54
C SER A 95 -2.71 5.54 14.07
N GLN A 96 -1.54 4.98 13.79
CA GLN A 96 -1.17 4.55 12.43
C GLN A 96 -2.09 3.42 11.92
N ALA A 97 -2.36 2.41 12.75
CA ALA A 97 -3.26 1.31 12.38
C ALA A 97 -4.69 1.79 12.13
N GLU A 98 -5.22 2.66 13.00
CA GLU A 98 -6.55 3.26 12.85
C GLU A 98 -6.67 4.10 11.57
N PHE A 99 -5.63 4.88 11.25
CA PHE A 99 -5.57 5.64 10.01
C PHE A 99 -5.61 4.72 8.79
N LEU A 100 -4.76 3.69 8.77
CA LEU A 100 -4.71 2.73 7.66
C LEU A 100 -6.00 1.91 7.50
N GLU A 101 -6.71 1.60 8.59
CA GLU A 101 -8.01 0.92 8.56
C GLU A 101 -9.12 1.76 7.93
N GLN A 102 -9.12 3.07 8.13
CA GLN A 102 -10.10 3.97 7.49
C GLN A 102 -9.86 4.11 5.98
N ASP A 103 -8.63 3.84 5.55
CA ASP A 103 -8.11 4.10 4.22
C ASP A 103 -8.16 2.88 3.27
N ILE A 104 -8.65 1.73 3.75
CA ILE A 104 -8.79 0.43 3.06
C ILE A 104 -10.27 0.07 2.92
#